data_AF-A0A7C7V4R6-F1
#
_entry.id   AF-A0A7C7V4R6-F1
#
_cell.length_a   1.000
_cell.length_b   1.000
_cell.length_c   1.000
_cell.angle_alpha   90.00
_cell.angle_beta   90.00
_cell.angle_gamma   90.00
#
_symmetry.space_group_name_H-M   'P 1'
#
loop_
_entity.id
_entity.type
_entity.pdbx_description
1 polymer ?
#
loop_
_entity_poly.entity_id
_entity_poly.type
_entity_poly.pdbx_seq_one_letter_code
_entity_poly.pdbx_strand_id
1 'polypeptide(L)'
;MCPYSASRAKSSSGFFDGQQANRIGRLEPDEAQLGWAATLFREASRQCHYFTTNSGKAERIVLLDYHLHSTCSADGISTIAQYCRRAAEQGFMEIGFCEHADFDPRDRSYGFFDYALFRRRIEAQRERYGHSLVIRAAVEVTYQACREGEIREFLKGKELDYVIGSVHLVEDGREWAMVSEEGRCERYFARRSMRQAYRPYFAEVRRAVESDLFDLIGHLDLAKRYGVRYYGPFELSLFAAEVREILQLAVERGVGLEINTSGLRQAPRETYPALEVLKWYRELGGEILTVGSDAHSVEDLGKGIAEALGLAREAGFEAITLFEKRKPRGLRIT
;
A
#
# COMPACT_ATOMS: atom_id res chain seq x y z
N MET A 1 29.27 -14.73 -3.39
CA MET A 1 29.31 -16.07 -4.02
C MET A 1 28.45 -16.99 -3.17
N CYS A 2 27.37 -17.52 -3.73
CA CYS A 2 26.52 -18.51 -3.09
C CYS A 2 26.62 -19.79 -3.95
N PRO A 3 27.04 -20.95 -3.43
CA PRO A 3 27.24 -22.12 -4.27
C PRO A 3 25.93 -22.86 -4.52
N TYR A 4 25.75 -23.22 -5.79
CA TYR A 4 24.77 -24.19 -6.28
C TYR A 4 24.94 -25.55 -5.60
N SER A 5 23.83 -26.20 -5.23
CA SER A 5 23.72 -27.65 -5.36
C SER A 5 22.37 -27.99 -5.98
N ALA A 6 22.43 -28.64 -7.14
CA ALA A 6 21.30 -29.13 -7.89
C ALA A 6 20.93 -30.53 -7.41
N SER A 7 19.67 -30.74 -7.05
CA SER A 7 19.09 -32.09 -7.02
C SER A 7 17.83 -32.10 -7.88
N ARG A 8 17.86 -32.95 -8.90
CA ARG A 8 16.71 -33.26 -9.76
C ARG A 8 15.75 -34.16 -8.99
N ALA A 9 14.49 -33.75 -8.89
CA ALA A 9 13.38 -34.66 -8.63
C ALA A 9 12.40 -34.60 -9.81
N LYS A 10 12.10 -35.77 -10.37
CA LYS A 10 11.12 -35.98 -11.43
C LYS A 10 9.72 -36.17 -10.84
N SER A 11 8.73 -35.70 -11.61
CA SER A 11 7.33 -36.13 -11.74
C SER A 11 6.39 -36.00 -10.54
N SER A 12 5.32 -35.23 -10.72
CA SER A 12 4.06 -35.79 -11.24
C SER A 12 3.11 -34.67 -11.69
N SER A 13 2.58 -34.86 -12.89
CA SER A 13 1.57 -34.03 -13.54
C SER A 13 0.21 -34.22 -12.86
N GLY A 14 -0.29 -33.17 -12.21
CA GLY A 14 -1.68 -33.04 -11.82
C GLY A 14 -2.27 -31.85 -12.56
N PHE A 15 -2.98 -32.13 -13.66
CA PHE A 15 -3.86 -31.17 -14.30
C PHE A 15 -4.90 -30.73 -13.27
N PHE A 16 -4.92 -29.44 -12.90
CA PHE A 16 -6.08 -28.81 -12.32
C PHE A 16 -6.65 -27.83 -13.34
N ASP A 17 -7.91 -28.09 -13.63
CA ASP A 17 -8.75 -27.52 -14.66
C ASP A 17 -8.85 -26.00 -14.52
N GLY A 18 -8.46 -25.30 -15.58
CA GLY A 18 -8.55 -23.87 -15.67
C GLY A 18 -9.95 -23.50 -16.14
N GLN A 19 -10.84 -23.15 -15.20
CA GLN A 19 -12.05 -22.36 -15.50
C GLN A 19 -12.67 -21.84 -14.19
N GLN A 20 -12.18 -20.69 -13.71
CA GLN A 20 -12.97 -19.77 -12.88
C GLN A 20 -12.37 -18.35 -12.89
N ALA A 21 -12.07 -17.83 -14.07
CA ALA A 21 -11.96 -16.39 -14.27
C ALA A 21 -13.39 -15.84 -14.45
N ASN A 22 -14.08 -15.58 -13.34
CA ASN A 22 -15.39 -14.94 -13.36
C ASN A 22 -15.30 -13.54 -12.75
N ARG A 23 -15.32 -12.56 -13.66
CA ARG A 23 -15.86 -11.20 -13.53
C ARG A 23 -16.09 -10.74 -12.10
N ILE A 24 -15.17 -9.92 -11.59
CA ILE A 24 -15.50 -8.96 -10.54
C ILE A 24 -16.53 -8.02 -11.19
N GLY A 25 -17.81 -8.26 -10.91
CA GLY A 25 -18.87 -7.32 -11.25
C GLY A 25 -18.60 -6.00 -10.55
N ARG A 26 -19.07 -4.91 -11.16
CA ARG A 26 -19.08 -3.57 -10.57
C ARG A 26 -19.36 -3.66 -9.07
N LEU A 27 -18.51 -3.08 -8.23
CA LEU A 27 -18.71 -3.03 -6.78
C LEU A 27 -19.99 -2.24 -6.47
N GLU A 28 -21.14 -2.91 -6.52
CA GLU A 28 -22.42 -2.34 -6.11
C GLU A 28 -22.43 -2.22 -4.57
N PRO A 29 -22.91 -1.09 -4.01
CA PRO A 29 -22.98 -0.93 -2.57
C PRO A 29 -24.05 -1.86 -1.98
N ASP A 30 -23.63 -2.89 -1.26
CA ASP A 30 -24.54 -3.79 -0.54
C ASP A 30 -24.99 -3.16 0.78
N GLU A 31 -26.24 -2.68 0.82
CA GLU A 31 -26.90 -2.12 2.01
C GLU A 31 -27.39 -3.20 3.00
N ALA A 32 -27.19 -4.50 2.77
CA ALA A 32 -27.83 -5.54 3.57
C ALA A 32 -26.99 -6.13 4.74
N GLN A 33 -25.71 -5.77 4.90
CA GLN A 33 -24.88 -6.22 6.03
C GLN A 33 -24.79 -5.20 7.20
N LEU A 34 -25.71 -4.24 7.22
CA LEU A 34 -25.69 -3.00 8.00
C LEU A 34 -26.06 -3.08 9.50
N GLY A 35 -25.79 -4.19 10.21
CA GLY A 35 -26.17 -4.31 11.62
C GLY A 35 -25.36 -3.40 12.58
N TRP A 36 -24.04 -3.42 12.46
CA TRP A 36 -23.14 -2.78 13.42
C TRP A 36 -22.32 -1.63 12.81
N ALA A 37 -21.78 -1.82 11.60
CA ALA A 37 -21.03 -0.80 10.87
C ALA A 37 -21.90 0.40 10.46
N ALA A 38 -23.20 0.22 10.19
CA ALA A 38 -24.11 1.31 9.85
C ALA A 38 -24.45 2.23 11.03
N THR A 39 -24.40 1.67 12.23
CA THR A 39 -24.65 2.39 13.49
C THR A 39 -23.44 3.25 13.83
N LEU A 40 -22.24 2.68 13.71
CA LEU A 40 -20.96 3.42 13.73
C LEU A 40 -20.91 4.51 12.66
N PHE A 41 -21.36 4.21 11.43
CA PHE A 41 -21.43 5.19 10.34
C PHE A 41 -22.34 6.37 10.71
N ARG A 42 -23.49 6.12 11.36
CA ARG A 42 -24.40 7.20 11.82
C ARG A 42 -23.81 8.04 12.94
N GLU A 43 -23.06 7.45 13.88
CA GLU A 43 -22.45 8.18 14.99
C GLU A 43 -21.14 8.89 14.61
N ALA A 44 -20.25 8.24 13.85
CA ALA A 44 -19.03 8.84 13.30
C ALA A 44 -19.35 9.95 12.27
N SER A 45 -20.45 9.82 11.52
CA SER A 45 -20.89 10.88 10.60
C SER A 45 -21.30 12.19 11.32
N ARG A 46 -21.48 12.18 12.64
CA ARG A 46 -21.66 13.43 13.42
C ARG A 46 -20.34 14.14 13.73
N GLN A 47 -19.19 13.49 13.55
CA GLN A 47 -17.84 14.04 13.71
C GLN A 47 -17.16 14.33 12.36
N CYS A 48 -17.94 14.64 11.32
CA CYS A 48 -17.35 15.02 10.03
C CYS A 48 -16.72 16.40 10.10
N HIS A 49 -15.43 16.47 9.77
CA HIS A 49 -14.76 17.73 9.50
C HIS A 49 -15.07 18.19 8.07
N TYR A 50 -15.55 19.42 7.96
CA TYR A 50 -15.64 20.12 6.69
C TYR A 50 -14.28 20.74 6.39
N PHE A 51 -13.72 20.42 5.24
CA PHE A 51 -12.57 21.15 4.71
C PHE A 51 -13.02 21.92 3.47
N THR A 52 -12.61 23.17 3.40
CA THR A 52 -12.69 23.97 2.17
C THR A 52 -11.61 23.50 1.22
N THR A 53 -12.01 22.95 0.08
CA THR A 53 -11.08 22.64 -1.00
C THR A 53 -10.63 23.93 -1.70
N ASN A 54 -9.64 23.85 -2.59
CA ASN A 54 -9.20 24.98 -3.43
C ASN A 54 -10.33 25.59 -4.27
N SER A 55 -11.48 24.91 -4.38
CA SER A 55 -12.71 25.41 -5.03
C SER A 55 -13.60 26.28 -4.13
N GLY A 56 -13.27 26.45 -2.85
CA GLY A 56 -14.05 27.22 -1.88
C GLY A 56 -15.32 26.53 -1.36
N LYS A 57 -15.60 25.29 -1.77
CA LYS A 57 -16.74 24.50 -1.26
C LYS A 57 -16.34 23.69 -0.03
N ALA A 58 -17.18 23.72 1.01
CA ALA A 58 -17.07 22.85 2.17
C ALA A 58 -17.49 21.44 1.78
N GLU A 59 -16.54 20.53 1.69
CA GLU A 59 -16.82 19.11 1.42
C GLU A 59 -16.73 18.30 2.70
N ARG A 60 -17.64 17.33 2.81
CA ARG A 60 -17.64 16.34 3.89
C ARG A 60 -16.56 15.31 3.56
N ILE A 61 -15.41 15.40 4.21
CA ILE A 61 -14.31 14.46 3.97
C ILE A 61 -14.43 13.29 4.94
N VAL A 62 -14.40 12.06 4.42
CA VAL A 62 -14.20 10.88 5.25
C VAL A 62 -12.72 10.81 5.61
N LEU A 63 -12.42 10.95 6.90
CA LEU A 63 -11.05 10.81 7.40
C LEU A 63 -10.72 9.34 7.58
N LEU A 64 -9.77 8.86 6.78
CA LEU A 64 -9.21 7.52 6.87
C LEU A 64 -7.76 7.50 6.44
N ASP A 65 -7.04 6.46 6.85
CA ASP A 65 -5.63 6.29 6.53
C ASP A 65 -5.26 4.80 6.54
N TYR A 66 -4.85 4.26 5.40
CA TYR A 66 -4.57 2.83 5.21
C TYR A 66 -3.08 2.47 5.25
N HIS A 67 -2.19 3.40 5.61
CA HIS A 67 -0.76 3.14 5.66
C HIS A 67 -0.12 3.83 6.86
N LEU A 68 -0.17 3.14 8.01
CA LEU A 68 0.41 3.60 9.26
C LEU A 68 1.44 2.61 9.79
N HIS A 69 2.58 3.11 10.23
CA HIS A 69 3.65 2.38 10.90
C HIS A 69 3.71 2.80 12.37
N SER A 70 3.68 1.83 13.27
CA SER A 70 3.77 2.04 14.70
C SER A 70 5.08 1.49 15.26
N THR A 71 5.26 1.49 16.58
CA THR A 71 6.39 0.80 17.23
C THR A 71 6.36 -0.73 17.08
N CYS A 72 5.52 -1.28 16.20
CA CYS A 72 5.59 -2.64 15.68
C CYS A 72 6.41 -2.74 14.37
N SER A 73 6.71 -1.62 13.71
CA SER A 73 7.76 -1.46 12.69
C SER A 73 9.07 -0.95 13.32
N ALA A 74 10.21 -1.29 12.72
CA ALA A 74 11.54 -0.95 13.26
C ALA A 74 11.84 0.56 13.28
N ASP A 75 11.08 1.32 12.50
CA ASP A 75 11.20 2.76 12.29
C ASP A 75 9.96 3.55 12.68
N GLY A 76 8.94 2.87 13.20
CA GLY A 76 7.79 3.55 13.76
C GLY A 76 8.12 4.15 15.13
N ILE A 77 7.69 5.40 15.31
CA ILE A 77 7.98 6.24 16.48
C ILE A 77 6.81 6.18 17.45
N SER A 78 5.58 6.19 16.94
CA SER A 78 4.36 6.23 17.76
C SER A 78 3.75 4.85 17.96
N THR A 79 3.22 4.59 19.15
CA THR A 79 2.50 3.35 19.46
C THR A 79 1.12 3.32 18.79
N ILE A 80 0.59 2.11 18.55
CA ILE A 80 -0.80 1.90 18.10
C ILE A 80 -1.80 2.69 18.98
N ALA A 81 -1.61 2.69 20.30
CA ALA A 81 -2.48 3.42 21.22
C ALA A 81 -2.43 4.95 21.04
N GLN A 82 -1.28 5.52 20.69
CA GLN A 82 -1.15 6.96 20.39
C GLN A 82 -1.89 7.32 19.11
N TYR A 83 -1.75 6.51 18.05
CA TYR A 83 -2.50 6.68 16.82
C TYR A 83 -4.01 6.56 17.04
N CYS A 84 -4.49 5.50 17.70
CA CYS A 84 -5.93 5.32 17.94
C CYS A 84 -6.53 6.47 18.76
N ARG A 85 -5.80 6.97 19.77
CA ARG A 85 -6.23 8.15 20.53
C ARG A 85 -6.38 9.36 19.62
N ARG A 86 -5.34 9.68 18.83
CA ARG A 86 -5.36 10.85 17.94
C ARG A 86 -6.44 10.74 16.87
N ALA A 87 -6.57 9.56 16.26
CA ALA A 87 -7.57 9.27 15.25
C ALA A 87 -8.98 9.49 15.80
N ALA A 88 -9.27 8.99 17.01
CA ALA A 88 -10.55 9.21 17.68
C ALA A 88 -10.78 10.70 18.03
N GLU A 89 -9.76 11.42 18.50
CA GLU A 89 -9.84 12.87 18.78
C GLU A 89 -10.10 13.71 17.52
N GLN A 90 -9.63 13.26 16.36
CA GLN A 90 -9.76 13.92 15.06
C GLN A 90 -10.96 13.42 14.23
N GLY A 91 -11.78 12.52 14.77
CA GLY A 91 -12.95 12.00 14.06
C GLY A 91 -12.63 11.14 12.84
N PHE A 92 -11.51 10.41 12.85
CA PHE A 92 -11.24 9.38 11.83
C PHE A 92 -12.30 8.30 11.91
N MET A 93 -12.82 7.92 10.74
CA MET A 93 -13.73 6.79 10.61
C MET A 93 -12.96 5.47 10.72
N GLU A 94 -11.82 5.39 10.04
CA GLU A 94 -11.09 4.14 9.85
C GLU A 94 -9.59 4.37 9.68
N ILE A 95 -8.78 3.62 10.41
CA ILE A 95 -7.31 3.63 10.26
C ILE A 95 -6.78 2.21 10.10
N GLY A 96 -5.70 2.06 9.35
CA GLY A 96 -5.05 0.78 9.12
C GLY A 96 -3.55 0.82 9.38
N PHE A 97 -3.13 -0.01 10.32
CA PHE A 97 -1.72 -0.24 10.60
C PHE A 97 -1.17 -1.24 9.60
N CYS A 98 -0.12 -0.87 8.89
CA CYS A 98 0.50 -1.65 7.82
C CYS A 98 1.97 -1.88 8.15
N GLU A 99 2.24 -2.58 9.26
CA GLU A 99 3.60 -2.69 9.78
C GLU A 99 4.54 -3.41 8.81
N HIS A 100 5.81 -3.01 8.80
CA HIS A 100 6.85 -3.59 7.95
C HIS A 100 7.09 -5.07 8.24
N ALA A 101 7.06 -5.90 7.21
CA ALA A 101 7.41 -7.32 7.25
C ALA A 101 8.48 -7.62 6.19
N ASP A 102 9.74 -7.51 6.60
CA ASP A 102 10.91 -7.64 5.74
C ASP A 102 11.65 -8.96 5.90
N PHE A 103 12.12 -9.49 4.78
CA PHE A 103 12.77 -10.81 4.71
C PHE A 103 14.24 -10.71 4.31
N ASP A 104 14.73 -9.51 3.98
CA ASP A 104 16.14 -9.31 3.67
C ASP A 104 16.97 -8.99 4.91
N PRO A 105 18.00 -9.77 5.27
CA PRO A 105 18.88 -9.44 6.41
C PRO A 105 19.62 -8.10 6.29
N ARG A 106 19.64 -7.49 5.10
CA ARG A 106 20.16 -6.13 4.91
C ARG A 106 19.13 -5.07 5.31
N ASP A 107 17.85 -5.40 5.35
CA ASP A 107 16.81 -4.49 5.81
C ASP A 107 16.87 -4.36 7.34
N ARG A 108 16.69 -3.14 7.84
CA ARG A 108 16.67 -2.87 9.28
C ARG A 108 15.45 -3.51 9.97
N SER A 109 14.38 -3.73 9.22
CA SER A 109 13.12 -4.31 9.68
C SER A 109 13.13 -5.84 9.64
N TYR A 110 14.22 -6.46 9.17
CA TYR A 110 14.32 -7.92 9.07
C TYR A 110 14.08 -8.61 10.41
N GLY A 111 13.06 -9.45 10.46
CA GLY A 111 12.69 -10.20 11.67
C GLY A 111 12.21 -9.32 12.83
N PHE A 112 11.93 -8.04 12.61
CA PHE A 112 11.47 -7.13 13.66
C PHE A 112 9.99 -7.37 14.02
N PHE A 113 9.15 -7.66 13.03
CA PHE A 113 7.71 -7.74 13.21
C PHE A 113 7.27 -9.00 13.97
N ASP A 114 6.70 -8.78 15.16
CA ASP A 114 6.03 -9.80 15.96
C ASP A 114 4.50 -9.72 15.76
N TYR A 115 3.97 -10.65 14.95
CA TYR A 115 2.54 -10.72 14.65
C TYR A 115 1.68 -10.94 15.91
N ALA A 116 2.12 -11.74 16.88
CA ALA A 116 1.32 -12.02 18.07
C ALA A 116 1.23 -10.78 18.98
N LEU A 117 2.34 -10.05 19.14
CA LEU A 117 2.37 -8.78 19.83
C LEU A 117 1.50 -7.73 19.13
N PHE A 118 1.65 -7.60 17.81
CA PHE A 118 0.87 -6.67 16.98
C PHE A 118 -0.63 -6.92 17.14
N ARG A 119 -1.07 -8.17 16.96
CA ARG A 119 -2.48 -8.55 17.14
C ARG A 119 -3.01 -8.20 18.53
N ARG A 120 -2.27 -8.53 19.58
CA ARG A 120 -2.68 -8.20 20.96
C ARG A 120 -2.88 -6.69 21.15
N ARG A 121 -1.98 -5.87 20.59
CA ARG A 121 -2.08 -4.40 20.67
C ARG A 121 -3.26 -3.84 19.89
N ILE A 122 -3.52 -4.38 18.69
CA ILE A 122 -4.69 -4.03 17.89
C ILE A 122 -5.99 -4.37 18.63
N GLU A 123 -6.13 -5.60 19.13
CA GLU A 123 -7.36 -6.01 19.83
C GLU A 123 -7.65 -5.16 21.07
N ALA A 124 -6.60 -4.80 21.83
CA ALA A 124 -6.76 -3.88 22.96
C ALA A 124 -7.30 -2.49 22.55
N GLN A 125 -6.93 -1.99 21.36
CA GLN A 125 -7.49 -0.72 20.87
C GLN A 125 -8.87 -0.89 20.24
N ARG A 126 -9.17 -2.04 19.60
CA ARG A 126 -10.51 -2.37 19.11
C ARG A 126 -11.51 -2.45 20.26
N GLU A 127 -11.15 -3.06 21.39
CA GLU A 127 -11.99 -3.08 22.59
C GLU A 127 -12.26 -1.66 23.12
N ARG A 128 -11.24 -0.81 23.14
CA ARG A 128 -11.34 0.55 23.68
C ARG A 128 -12.08 1.53 22.77
N TYR A 129 -11.84 1.48 21.46
CA TYR A 129 -12.27 2.49 20.50
C TYR A 129 -13.24 1.95 19.44
N GLY A 130 -13.57 0.66 19.42
CA GLY A 130 -14.39 0.03 18.37
C GLY A 130 -15.81 0.57 18.24
N HIS A 131 -16.27 1.39 19.20
CA HIS A 131 -17.55 2.12 19.14
C HIS A 131 -17.44 3.48 18.41
N SER A 132 -16.25 3.93 18.03
CA SER A 132 -16.01 5.23 17.38
C SER A 132 -14.98 5.22 16.27
N LEU A 133 -14.09 4.22 16.22
CA LEU A 133 -13.01 4.12 15.25
C LEU A 133 -12.85 2.67 14.77
N VAL A 134 -12.89 2.46 13.46
CA VAL A 134 -12.51 1.18 12.85
C VAL A 134 -10.99 1.09 12.76
N ILE A 135 -10.44 -0.03 13.24
CA ILE A 135 -8.98 -0.25 13.30
C ILE A 135 -8.65 -1.51 12.50
N ARG A 136 -7.85 -1.37 11.45
CA ARG A 136 -7.39 -2.46 10.58
C ARG A 136 -5.97 -2.91 10.94
N ALA A 137 -5.76 -4.23 10.83
CA ALA A 137 -4.48 -4.89 11.05
C ALA A 137 -3.97 -5.43 9.72
N ALA A 138 -2.95 -4.80 9.16
CA ALA A 138 -2.31 -5.14 7.90
C ALA A 138 -0.79 -5.19 8.07
N VAL A 139 -0.11 -5.58 7.00
CA VAL A 139 1.35 -5.54 6.90
C VAL A 139 1.76 -5.01 5.54
N GLU A 140 2.85 -4.26 5.52
CA GLU A 140 3.56 -3.86 4.32
C GLU A 140 4.75 -4.79 4.15
N VAL A 141 4.74 -5.58 3.07
CA VAL A 141 5.79 -6.55 2.78
C VAL A 141 6.71 -6.00 1.72
N THR A 142 8.01 -5.93 2.01
CA THR A 142 9.00 -5.76 0.95
C THR A 142 9.06 -7.01 0.09
N TYR A 143 8.60 -6.89 -1.14
CA TYR A 143 8.65 -7.94 -2.14
C TYR A 143 10.04 -8.04 -2.74
N GLN A 144 10.53 -9.28 -2.80
CA GLN A 144 11.69 -9.69 -3.57
C GLN A 144 11.40 -11.06 -4.18
N ALA A 145 11.58 -11.19 -5.49
CA ALA A 145 11.27 -12.42 -6.23
C ALA A 145 12.00 -13.66 -5.65
N CYS A 146 13.22 -13.48 -5.15
CA CYS A 146 13.97 -14.58 -4.52
C CYS A 146 13.44 -15.00 -3.14
N ARG A 147 12.47 -14.28 -2.57
CA ARG A 147 11.91 -14.49 -1.22
C ARG A 147 10.42 -14.80 -1.21
N GLU A 148 9.80 -15.00 -2.37
CA GLU A 148 8.36 -15.29 -2.47
C GLU A 148 7.91 -16.45 -1.57
N GLY A 149 8.72 -17.50 -1.47
CA GLY A 149 8.44 -18.64 -0.59
C GLY A 149 8.38 -18.26 0.89
N GLU A 150 9.32 -17.43 1.34
CA GLU A 150 9.36 -16.91 2.72
C GLU A 150 8.16 -16.01 3.02
N ILE A 151 7.84 -15.11 2.07
CA ILE A 151 6.67 -14.21 2.18
C ILE A 151 5.38 -15.03 2.25
N ARG A 152 5.21 -16.03 1.38
CA ARG A 152 4.02 -16.88 1.34
C ARG A 152 3.82 -17.64 2.64
N GLU A 153 4.89 -18.24 3.18
CA GLU A 153 4.82 -18.97 4.44
C GLU A 153 4.55 -18.02 5.61
N PHE A 154 5.11 -16.80 5.60
CA PHE A 154 4.78 -15.79 6.58
C PHE A 154 3.30 -15.39 6.53
N LEU A 155 2.73 -15.12 5.36
CA LEU A 155 1.33 -14.67 5.27
C LEU A 155 0.32 -15.78 5.66
N LYS A 156 0.72 -17.05 5.56
CA LYS A 156 -0.13 -18.20 5.83
C LYS A 156 -0.69 -18.18 7.26
N GLY A 157 -2.02 -18.31 7.35
CA GLY A 157 -2.74 -18.39 8.64
C GLY A 157 -2.82 -17.07 9.42
N LYS A 158 -2.32 -15.95 8.88
CA LYS A 158 -2.48 -14.62 9.49
C LYS A 158 -3.82 -14.02 9.07
N GLU A 159 -4.59 -13.56 10.05
CA GLU A 159 -5.87 -12.89 9.86
C GLU A 159 -5.65 -11.38 9.66
N LEU A 160 -5.14 -11.02 8.49
CA LEU A 160 -4.88 -9.63 8.12
C LEU A 160 -6.08 -9.04 7.38
N ASP A 161 -6.32 -7.75 7.59
CA ASP A 161 -7.37 -7.00 6.90
C ASP A 161 -6.99 -6.73 5.45
N TYR A 162 -5.71 -6.46 5.18
CA TYR A 162 -5.11 -6.36 3.85
C TYR A 162 -3.59 -6.54 3.92
N VAL A 163 -2.96 -6.71 2.77
CA VAL A 163 -1.50 -6.81 2.60
C VAL A 163 -1.04 -5.89 1.49
N ILE A 164 -0.13 -4.97 1.81
CA ILE A 164 0.55 -4.12 0.83
C ILE A 164 1.85 -4.82 0.39
N GLY A 165 2.05 -4.96 -0.91
CA GLY A 165 3.33 -5.36 -1.50
C GLY A 165 4.10 -4.14 -1.97
N SER A 166 5.33 -3.99 -1.49
CA SER A 166 6.18 -2.83 -1.70
C SER A 166 7.54 -3.23 -2.25
N VAL A 167 8.17 -2.39 -3.06
CA VAL A 167 9.54 -2.62 -3.54
C VAL A 167 10.48 -1.62 -2.89
N HIS A 168 11.36 -2.11 -2.01
CA HIS A 168 12.37 -1.29 -1.32
C HIS A 168 13.80 -1.59 -1.77
N LEU A 169 14.00 -2.77 -2.37
CA LEU A 169 15.27 -3.20 -2.93
C LEU A 169 15.08 -3.68 -4.36
N VAL A 170 16.11 -3.52 -5.18
CA VAL A 170 16.13 -4.00 -6.56
C VAL A 170 17.39 -4.81 -6.85
N GLU A 171 17.26 -5.82 -7.71
CA GLU A 171 18.40 -6.61 -8.15
C GLU A 171 19.30 -5.77 -9.09
N ASP A 172 20.59 -5.73 -8.77
CA ASP A 172 21.61 -5.00 -9.52
C ASP A 172 22.66 -5.95 -10.16
N GLY A 173 22.21 -7.14 -10.58
CA GLY A 173 23.01 -8.16 -11.27
C GLY A 173 24.11 -8.84 -10.45
N ARG A 174 24.44 -8.35 -9.25
CA ARG A 174 25.42 -8.96 -8.33
C ARG A 174 24.96 -8.96 -6.87
N GLU A 175 24.16 -7.96 -6.50
CA GLU A 175 23.61 -7.73 -5.18
C GLU A 175 22.22 -7.12 -5.31
N TRP A 176 21.49 -7.03 -4.20
CA TRP A 176 20.28 -6.21 -4.14
C TRP A 176 20.67 -4.86 -3.55
N ALA A 177 20.21 -3.80 -4.20
CA ALA A 177 20.47 -2.43 -3.81
C ALA A 177 19.23 -1.84 -3.13
N MET A 178 19.43 -1.20 -1.98
CA MET A 178 18.40 -0.41 -1.32
C MET A 178 18.10 0.84 -2.16
N VAL A 179 16.82 1.10 -2.44
CA VAL A 179 16.38 2.27 -3.24
C VAL A 179 15.43 3.20 -2.49
N SER A 180 14.96 2.79 -1.31
CA SER A 180 13.98 3.51 -0.48
C SER A 180 14.54 4.08 0.82
N GLU A 181 15.85 3.96 1.06
CA GLU A 181 16.50 4.46 2.28
C GLU A 181 17.65 5.43 1.96
N GLU A 182 17.63 6.60 2.60
CA GLU A 182 18.72 7.57 2.55
C GLU A 182 19.98 7.00 3.22
N GLY A 183 21.16 7.32 2.70
CA GLY A 183 22.45 6.77 3.15
C GLY A 183 22.79 5.40 2.57
N ARG A 184 21.84 4.73 1.90
CA ARG A 184 22.02 3.39 1.32
C ARG A 184 21.72 3.30 -0.18
N CYS A 185 21.03 4.28 -0.74
CA CYS A 185 20.65 4.31 -2.15
C CYS A 185 21.60 5.13 -3.05
N GLU A 186 22.51 5.92 -2.48
CA GLU A 186 23.38 6.85 -3.20
C GLU A 186 24.24 6.13 -4.24
N ARG A 187 24.86 5.01 -3.84
CA ARG A 187 25.72 4.23 -4.73
C ARG A 187 24.92 3.65 -5.90
N TYR A 188 23.65 3.32 -5.69
CA TYR A 188 22.78 2.79 -6.74
C TYR A 188 22.45 3.88 -7.76
N PHE A 189 21.96 5.04 -7.30
CA PHE A 189 21.52 6.11 -8.19
C PHE A 189 22.69 6.86 -8.85
N ALA A 190 23.77 7.16 -8.12
CA ALA A 190 24.90 7.95 -8.64
C ALA A 190 25.66 7.27 -9.80
N ARG A 191 25.48 5.95 -10.00
CA ARG A 191 26.19 5.18 -11.04
C ARG A 191 25.32 4.79 -12.23
N ARG A 192 24.07 5.28 -12.27
CA ARG A 192 23.06 4.88 -13.26
C ARG A 192 22.41 6.11 -13.88
N SER A 193 21.93 5.96 -15.10
CA SER A 193 20.88 6.82 -15.64
C SER A 193 19.53 6.47 -15.02
N MET A 194 18.55 7.38 -15.11
CA MET A 194 17.16 7.14 -14.67
C MET A 194 16.61 5.81 -15.21
N ARG A 195 16.79 5.54 -16.52
CA ARG A 195 16.34 4.29 -17.15
C ARG A 195 16.98 3.05 -16.55
N GLN A 196 18.29 3.10 -16.29
CA GLN A 196 19.02 1.98 -15.69
C GLN A 196 18.63 1.75 -14.23
N ALA A 197 18.25 2.79 -13.50
CA ALA A 197 17.86 2.70 -12.10
C ALA A 197 16.41 2.23 -11.91
N TYR A 198 15.47 2.74 -12.71
CA TYR A 198 14.03 2.53 -12.47
C TYR A 198 13.46 1.31 -13.22
N ARG A 199 14.06 0.86 -14.31
CA ARG A 199 13.57 -0.37 -15.00
C ARG A 199 13.64 -1.62 -14.12
N PRO A 200 14.73 -1.90 -13.38
CA PRO A 200 14.76 -3.02 -12.44
C PRO A 200 13.70 -2.90 -11.34
N TYR A 201 13.41 -1.67 -10.90
CA TYR A 201 12.36 -1.39 -9.93
C TYR A 201 10.97 -1.75 -10.48
N PHE A 202 10.59 -1.25 -11.66
CA PHE A 202 9.30 -1.60 -12.27
C PHE A 202 9.19 -3.08 -12.62
N ALA A 203 10.29 -3.74 -13.02
CA ALA A 203 10.31 -5.18 -13.21
C ALA A 203 10.00 -5.94 -11.91
N GLU A 204 10.48 -5.45 -10.76
CA GLU A 204 10.19 -6.04 -9.45
C GLU A 204 8.74 -5.77 -9.02
N VAL A 205 8.22 -4.57 -9.27
CA VAL A 205 6.80 -4.24 -9.02
C VAL A 205 5.88 -5.15 -9.85
N ARG A 206 6.20 -5.36 -11.13
CA ARG A 206 5.47 -6.29 -12.00
C ARG A 206 5.45 -7.70 -11.41
N ARG A 207 6.59 -8.20 -10.94
CA ARG A 207 6.70 -9.50 -10.27
C ARG A 207 5.90 -9.56 -8.96
N ALA A 208 5.86 -8.47 -8.19
CA ALA A 208 5.03 -8.39 -6.99
C ALA A 208 3.55 -8.59 -7.32
N VAL A 209 3.05 -7.97 -8.39
CA VAL A 209 1.68 -8.17 -8.88
C VAL A 209 1.46 -9.61 -9.37
N GLU A 210 2.44 -10.22 -10.05
CA GLU A 210 2.37 -11.61 -10.55
C GLU A 210 2.31 -12.67 -9.44
N SER A 211 2.75 -12.34 -8.22
CA SER A 211 2.97 -13.31 -7.14
C SER A 211 1.69 -13.85 -6.49
N ASP A 212 0.54 -13.19 -6.71
CA ASP A 212 -0.74 -13.43 -6.04
C ASP A 212 -0.66 -13.34 -4.49
N LEU A 213 0.32 -12.60 -3.94
CA LEU A 213 0.53 -12.47 -2.49
C LEU A 213 -0.21 -11.28 -1.87
N PHE A 214 -0.42 -10.21 -2.64
CA PHE A 214 -0.81 -8.90 -2.13
C PHE A 214 -2.20 -8.48 -2.55
N ASP A 215 -2.85 -7.66 -1.73
CA ASP A 215 -4.13 -7.03 -2.07
C ASP A 215 -3.91 -5.68 -2.77
N LEU A 216 -2.78 -5.02 -2.47
CA LEU A 216 -2.42 -3.68 -2.91
C LEU A 216 -0.93 -3.62 -3.27
N ILE A 217 -0.59 -2.81 -4.26
CA ILE A 217 0.79 -2.35 -4.49
C ILE A 217 0.98 -1.00 -3.80
N GLY A 218 1.95 -0.96 -2.89
CA GLY A 218 2.39 0.26 -2.19
C GLY A 218 3.20 1.15 -3.11
N HIS A 219 3.05 2.47 -2.93
CA HIS A 219 3.86 3.53 -3.55
C HIS A 219 4.53 3.16 -4.89
N LEU A 220 3.72 2.85 -5.92
CA LEU A 220 4.13 2.14 -7.16
C LEU A 220 5.34 2.73 -7.90
N ASP A 221 5.63 4.02 -7.76
CA ASP A 221 6.78 4.70 -8.37
C ASP A 221 7.80 5.24 -7.34
N LEU A 222 7.91 4.61 -6.15
CA LEU A 222 8.78 5.00 -5.03
C LEU A 222 10.24 5.25 -5.41
N ALA A 223 10.76 4.58 -6.44
CA ALA A 223 12.13 4.79 -6.90
C ALA A 223 12.47 6.28 -7.15
N LYS A 224 11.46 7.10 -7.47
CA LYS A 224 11.61 8.55 -7.62
C LYS A 224 11.94 9.27 -6.30
N ARG A 225 11.57 8.73 -5.13
CA ARG A 225 11.80 9.32 -3.78
C ARG A 225 13.19 9.93 -3.63
N TYR A 226 14.21 9.17 -4.01
CA TYR A 226 15.61 9.61 -3.98
C TYR A 226 16.17 9.84 -5.38
N GLY A 227 15.70 9.11 -6.40
CA GLY A 227 16.21 9.25 -7.75
C GLY A 227 16.02 10.64 -8.35
N VAL A 228 14.99 11.40 -7.93
CA VAL A 228 14.82 12.81 -8.38
C VAL A 228 15.98 13.72 -8.01
N ARG A 229 16.73 13.40 -6.95
CA ARG A 229 17.92 14.15 -6.53
C ARG A 229 19.10 13.96 -7.48
N TYR A 230 19.09 12.88 -8.28
CA TYR A 230 20.16 12.53 -9.22
C TYR A 230 19.81 12.82 -10.67
N TYR A 231 18.54 12.68 -11.03
CA TYR A 231 18.10 12.71 -12.42
C TYR A 231 17.18 13.90 -12.75
N GLY A 232 16.80 14.71 -11.76
CA GLY A 232 15.76 15.72 -11.91
C GLY A 232 14.35 15.14 -11.77
N PRO A 233 13.31 15.89 -12.18
CA PRO A 233 11.92 15.44 -12.09
C PRO A 233 11.69 14.05 -12.71
N PHE A 234 10.76 13.29 -12.16
CA PHE A 234 10.45 11.95 -12.68
C PHE A 234 9.78 12.04 -14.06
N GLU A 235 10.47 11.53 -15.08
CA GLU A 235 9.95 11.47 -16.45
C GLU A 235 9.17 10.18 -16.68
N LEU A 236 7.89 10.14 -16.27
CA LEU A 236 7.01 8.97 -16.41
C LEU A 236 6.92 8.45 -17.85
N SER A 237 7.00 9.33 -18.86
CA SER A 237 6.96 8.96 -20.28
C SER A 237 8.05 7.97 -20.70
N LEU A 238 9.20 7.96 -20.01
CA LEU A 238 10.29 7.02 -20.28
C LEU A 238 9.93 5.58 -19.90
N PHE A 239 8.92 5.39 -19.05
CA PHE A 239 8.49 4.11 -18.47
C PHE A 239 7.02 3.80 -18.72
N ALA A 240 6.37 4.53 -19.63
CA ALA A 240 4.92 4.43 -19.84
C ALA A 240 4.46 3.02 -20.22
N ALA A 241 5.26 2.30 -21.03
CA ALA A 241 4.97 0.92 -21.41
C ALA A 241 5.05 -0.01 -20.19
N GLU A 242 6.18 0.03 -19.47
CA GLU A 242 6.40 -0.79 -18.28
C GLU A 242 5.32 -0.56 -17.20
N VAL A 243 4.96 0.70 -16.95
CA VAL A 243 3.91 1.05 -15.97
C VAL A 243 2.54 0.59 -16.44
N ARG A 244 2.15 0.85 -17.70
CA ARG A 244 0.83 0.39 -18.21
C ARG A 244 0.69 -1.12 -18.18
N GLU A 245 1.76 -1.87 -18.44
CA GLU A 245 1.76 -3.34 -18.31
C GLU A 245 1.50 -3.79 -16.87
N ILE A 246 2.15 -3.14 -15.88
CA ILE A 246 1.92 -3.41 -14.45
C ILE A 246 0.46 -3.12 -14.08
N LEU A 247 -0.07 -1.97 -14.51
CA LEU A 247 -1.43 -1.55 -14.22
C LEU A 247 -2.46 -2.51 -14.81
N GLN A 248 -2.29 -2.89 -16.09
CA GLN A 248 -3.16 -3.86 -16.77
C GLN A 248 -3.16 -5.19 -16.01
N LEU A 249 -1.98 -5.67 -15.62
CA LEU A 249 -1.85 -6.90 -14.86
C LEU A 249 -2.49 -6.81 -13.48
N ALA A 250 -2.36 -5.67 -12.79
CA ALA A 250 -3.01 -5.44 -11.50
C ALA A 250 -4.53 -5.52 -11.61
N VAL A 251 -5.11 -4.93 -12.67
CA VAL A 251 -6.55 -5.04 -12.98
C VAL A 251 -6.95 -6.50 -13.22
N GLU A 252 -6.21 -7.23 -14.06
CA GLU A 252 -6.49 -8.64 -14.38
C GLU A 252 -6.43 -9.56 -13.16
N ARG A 253 -5.54 -9.25 -12.21
CA ARG A 253 -5.31 -10.03 -11.00
C ARG A 253 -6.15 -9.59 -9.81
N GLY A 254 -6.89 -8.48 -9.93
CA GLY A 254 -7.64 -7.90 -8.82
C GLY A 254 -6.74 -7.35 -7.70
N VAL A 255 -5.53 -6.90 -8.05
CA VAL A 255 -4.61 -6.21 -7.13
C VAL A 255 -4.85 -4.71 -7.27
N GLY A 256 -5.04 -4.02 -6.15
CA GLY A 256 -5.27 -2.58 -6.12
C GLY A 256 -4.00 -1.75 -6.05
N LEU A 257 -4.19 -0.43 -6.09
CA LEU A 257 -3.14 0.54 -5.85
C LEU A 257 -3.39 1.33 -4.58
N GLU A 258 -2.30 1.81 -3.99
CA GLU A 258 -2.33 2.87 -3.00
C GLU A 258 -2.04 4.23 -3.64
N ILE A 259 -2.73 5.29 -3.19
CA ILE A 259 -2.21 6.66 -3.25
C ILE A 259 -1.51 6.97 -1.92
N ASN A 260 -0.18 6.96 -1.95
CA ASN A 260 0.67 7.24 -0.82
C ASN A 260 1.05 8.72 -0.79
N THR A 261 0.71 9.42 0.29
CA THR A 261 0.88 10.87 0.39
C THR A 261 2.24 11.28 0.96
N SER A 262 3.09 10.32 1.35
CA SER A 262 4.41 10.62 1.90
C SER A 262 5.31 11.36 0.90
N GLY A 263 5.12 11.09 -0.40
CA GLY A 263 5.84 11.77 -1.47
C GLY A 263 5.66 13.30 -1.50
N LEU A 264 4.52 13.81 -1.02
CA LEU A 264 4.26 15.26 -0.86
C LEU A 264 5.22 15.89 0.15
N ARG A 265 5.60 15.11 1.18
CA ARG A 265 6.52 15.52 2.25
C ARG A 265 7.99 15.24 1.92
N GLN A 266 8.24 14.53 0.82
CA GLN A 266 9.57 14.10 0.38
C GLN A 266 10.05 14.90 -0.85
N ALA A 267 11.23 14.57 -1.36
CA ALA A 267 11.86 15.29 -2.47
C ALA A 267 11.01 15.38 -3.75
N PRO A 268 10.22 14.36 -4.15
CA PRO A 268 9.39 14.44 -5.36
C PRO A 268 8.28 15.50 -5.30
N ARG A 269 7.78 15.85 -4.10
CA ARG A 269 6.66 16.80 -3.92
C ARG A 269 5.37 16.42 -4.64
N GLU A 270 5.15 15.12 -4.84
CA GLU A 270 3.95 14.53 -5.43
C GLU A 270 3.66 13.18 -4.76
N THR A 271 2.44 12.66 -4.88
CA THR A 271 2.08 11.33 -4.36
C THR A 271 2.83 10.20 -5.06
N TYR A 272 2.82 9.02 -4.44
CA TYR A 272 3.13 7.76 -5.11
C TYR A 272 1.81 6.97 -5.34
N PRO A 273 1.43 6.63 -6.57
CA PRO A 273 2.04 7.10 -7.81
C PRO A 273 1.67 8.54 -8.17
N ALA A 274 2.31 9.08 -9.21
CA ALA A 274 1.90 10.34 -9.84
C ALA A 274 0.47 10.24 -10.41
N LEU A 275 -0.24 11.37 -10.50
CA LEU A 275 -1.64 11.44 -10.96
C LEU A 275 -1.87 10.76 -12.33
N GLU A 276 -0.94 10.91 -13.26
CA GLU A 276 -1.07 10.33 -14.60
C GLU A 276 -1.14 8.79 -14.56
N VAL A 277 -0.46 8.16 -13.60
CA VAL A 277 -0.57 6.70 -13.37
C VAL A 277 -1.96 6.33 -12.86
N LEU A 278 -2.56 7.16 -11.98
CA LEU A 278 -3.92 6.94 -11.49
C LEU A 278 -4.94 7.05 -12.64
N LYS A 279 -4.76 8.03 -13.53
CA LYS A 279 -5.57 8.18 -14.75
C LYS A 279 -5.47 6.94 -15.63
N TRP A 280 -4.27 6.42 -15.86
CA TRP A 280 -4.07 5.18 -16.62
C TRP A 280 -4.68 3.96 -15.92
N TYR A 281 -4.54 3.84 -14.59
CA TYR A 281 -5.13 2.74 -13.85
C TYR A 281 -6.65 2.73 -14.01
N ARG A 282 -7.28 3.91 -13.92
CA ARG A 282 -8.72 4.05 -14.16
C ARG A 282 -9.11 3.74 -15.61
N GLU A 283 -8.36 4.25 -16.58
CA GLU A 283 -8.55 4.01 -18.02
C GLU A 283 -8.54 2.51 -18.34
N LEU A 284 -7.65 1.74 -17.69
CA LEU A 284 -7.50 0.30 -17.87
C LEU A 284 -8.55 -0.53 -17.10
N GLY A 285 -9.49 0.12 -16.40
CA GLY A 285 -10.57 -0.55 -15.66
C GLY A 285 -10.28 -0.82 -14.18
N GLY A 286 -9.24 -0.21 -13.61
CA GLY A 286 -8.93 -0.28 -12.18
C GLY A 286 -10.03 0.32 -11.31
N GLU A 287 -10.36 -0.38 -10.22
CA GLU A 287 -11.38 0.04 -9.23
C GLU A 287 -10.88 -0.03 -7.78
N ILE A 288 -9.81 -0.79 -7.51
CA ILE A 288 -9.30 -1.03 -6.15
C ILE A 288 -8.22 0.01 -5.84
N LEU A 289 -8.58 1.00 -5.04
CA LEU A 289 -7.73 2.16 -4.75
C LEU A 289 -7.82 2.56 -3.27
N THR A 290 -6.71 2.53 -2.53
CA THR A 290 -6.63 3.02 -1.14
C THR A 290 -5.89 4.36 -1.06
N VAL A 291 -5.97 5.03 0.09
CA VAL A 291 -5.17 6.22 0.39
C VAL A 291 -4.46 6.03 1.73
N GLY A 292 -3.18 6.38 1.79
CA GLY A 292 -2.33 6.15 2.96
C GLY A 292 -1.32 7.27 3.16
N SER A 293 -1.06 7.64 4.41
CA SER A 293 -0.10 8.72 4.72
C SER A 293 1.35 8.29 4.85
N ASP A 294 1.57 6.98 5.01
CA ASP A 294 2.84 6.36 5.36
C ASP A 294 3.42 6.95 6.66
N ALA A 295 2.53 7.23 7.61
CA ALA A 295 2.91 7.88 8.85
C ALA A 295 3.71 6.90 9.71
N HIS A 296 4.90 7.33 10.12
CA HIS A 296 5.73 6.63 11.10
C HIS A 296 5.61 7.28 12.49
N SER A 297 4.96 8.44 12.59
CA SER A 297 4.60 9.08 13.84
C SER A 297 3.18 9.64 13.78
N VAL A 298 2.54 9.79 14.95
CA VAL A 298 1.17 10.29 15.06
C VAL A 298 1.01 11.72 14.52
N GLU A 299 2.09 12.49 14.45
CA GLU A 299 2.12 13.82 13.84
C GLU A 299 1.86 13.78 12.33
N ASP A 300 2.13 12.66 11.68
CA ASP A 300 1.94 12.46 10.23
C ASP A 300 0.59 11.81 9.87
N LEU A 301 -0.18 11.33 10.86
CA LEU A 301 -1.49 10.71 10.65
C LEU A 301 -2.38 11.58 9.76
N GLY A 302 -2.85 11.01 8.64
CA GLY A 302 -3.76 11.66 7.71
C GLY A 302 -3.18 12.82 6.89
N LYS A 303 -1.88 13.13 7.00
CA LYS A 303 -1.27 14.21 6.21
C LYS A 303 -1.42 13.91 4.72
N GLY A 304 -1.96 14.87 3.97
CA GLY A 304 -2.14 14.76 2.52
C GLY A 304 -3.33 13.89 2.07
N ILE A 305 -4.11 13.30 2.97
CA ILE A 305 -5.25 12.44 2.57
C ILE A 305 -6.30 13.24 1.77
N ALA A 306 -6.59 14.48 2.16
CA ALA A 306 -7.50 15.34 1.40
C ALA A 306 -6.99 15.60 -0.04
N GLU A 307 -5.68 15.71 -0.22
CA GLU A 307 -5.05 15.87 -1.53
C GLU A 307 -5.15 14.57 -2.34
N ALA A 308 -4.86 13.41 -1.73
CA ALA A 308 -5.04 12.11 -2.37
C ALA A 308 -6.48 11.85 -2.83
N LEU A 309 -7.48 12.22 -2.01
CA LEU A 309 -8.89 12.12 -2.40
C LEU A 309 -9.23 13.06 -3.57
N GLY A 310 -8.64 14.25 -3.61
CA GLY A 310 -8.73 15.15 -4.76
C GLY A 310 -8.14 14.53 -6.03
N LEU A 311 -6.95 13.93 -5.93
CA LEU A 311 -6.29 13.24 -7.04
C LEU A 311 -7.08 12.01 -7.52
N ALA A 312 -7.67 11.24 -6.60
CA ALA A 312 -8.54 10.11 -6.95
C ALA A 312 -9.74 10.59 -7.80
N ARG A 313 -10.42 11.67 -7.38
CA ARG A 313 -11.52 12.26 -8.16
C ARG A 313 -11.06 12.80 -9.50
N GLU A 314 -9.93 13.49 -9.54
CA GLU A 314 -9.36 14.00 -10.79
C GLU A 314 -9.00 12.86 -11.76
N ALA A 315 -8.55 11.72 -11.24
CA ALA A 315 -8.29 10.51 -12.01
C ALA A 315 -9.57 9.76 -12.44
N GLY A 316 -10.76 10.18 -11.99
CA GLY A 316 -12.04 9.59 -12.38
C GLY A 316 -12.54 8.47 -11.45
N PHE A 317 -12.04 8.40 -10.21
CA PHE A 317 -12.57 7.50 -9.19
C PHE A 317 -13.75 8.14 -8.45
N GLU A 318 -14.84 7.38 -8.34
CA GLU A 318 -16.04 7.77 -7.56
C GLU A 318 -15.99 7.23 -6.12
N ALA A 319 -15.10 6.27 -5.86
CA ALA A 319 -14.92 5.61 -4.57
C ALA A 319 -13.46 5.26 -4.34
N ILE A 320 -13.09 5.17 -3.07
CA ILE A 320 -11.89 4.47 -2.61
C ILE A 320 -12.28 3.13 -2.00
N THR A 321 -11.31 2.26 -1.77
CA THR A 321 -11.52 0.90 -1.28
C THR A 321 -11.20 0.81 0.19
N LEU A 322 -12.11 0.19 0.93
CA LEU A 322 -11.91 -0.28 2.29
C LEU A 322 -11.65 -1.78 2.27
N PHE A 323 -10.93 -2.29 3.26
CA PHE A 323 -10.63 -3.72 3.37
C PHE A 323 -11.03 -4.30 4.72
N GLU A 324 -11.61 -5.49 4.68
CA GLU A 324 -11.82 -6.33 5.86
C GLU A 324 -11.52 -7.78 5.51
N LYS A 325 -10.60 -8.41 6.25
CA LYS A 325 -10.19 -9.81 6.01
C LYS A 325 -9.90 -10.09 4.52
N ARG A 326 -9.14 -9.20 3.89
CA ARG A 326 -8.75 -9.21 2.46
C ARG A 326 -9.92 -9.08 1.47
N LYS A 327 -11.09 -8.63 1.93
CA LYS A 327 -12.25 -8.37 1.07
C LYS A 327 -12.38 -6.87 0.82
N PRO A 328 -12.30 -6.42 -0.44
CA PRO A 328 -12.46 -5.02 -0.79
C PRO A 328 -13.93 -4.60 -0.74
N ARG A 329 -14.19 -3.35 -0.32
CA ARG A 329 -15.51 -2.70 -0.36
C ARG A 329 -15.36 -1.22 -0.72
N GLY A 330 -16.15 -0.74 -1.66
CA GLY A 330 -16.15 0.67 -2.05
C GLY A 330 -16.71 1.61 -0.98
N LEU A 331 -16.07 2.77 -0.82
CA LEU A 331 -16.55 3.94 -0.09
C LEU A 331 -16.60 5.12 -1.06
N ARG A 332 -17.80 5.63 -1.34
CA ARG A 332 -17.98 6.78 -2.24
C ARG A 332 -17.28 8.03 -1.67
N ILE A 333 -16.62 8.76 -2.57
CA ILE A 333 -15.89 10.00 -2.26
C ILE A 333 -16.45 11.21 -3.01
N THR A 334 -17.52 11.02 -3.79
CA THR A 334 -18.24 12.07 -4.55
C THR A 334 -19.21 12.85 -3.69
#